data_AF-A0A1Y2VYM8-F1
#
_entry.id   AF-A0A1Y2VYM8-F1
#
_cell.length_a   1.000
_cell.length_b   1.000
_cell.length_c   1.000
_cell.angle_alpha   90.00
_cell.angle_beta   90.00
_cell.angle_gamma   90.00
#
_symmetry.space_group_name_H-M   'P 1'
#
loop_
_entity.id
_entity.type
_entity.pdbx_description
1 polymer ?
#
loop_
_entity_poly.entity_id
_entity_poly.type
_entity_poly.pdbx_seq_one_letter_code
_entity_poly.pdbx_strand_id
1 'polypeptide(L)'
;MAPSDRIQEVSDKNAGLIAFIHKVKLAAGSEKDKDKQRAAQAKINSTQSAVDECAQIASRAGRIFNEYMGGKENWSSVEALISEWETCYNEVDTAYCTCANILGV
;
A
#
# COMPACT_ATOMS: atom_id res chain seq x y z
N MET A 1 0.79 22.58 -2.01
CA MET A 1 1.29 21.59 -1.04
C MET A 1 2.80 21.58 -1.16
N ALA A 2 3.54 21.67 -0.06
CA ALA A 2 5.00 21.63 -0.13
C ALA A 2 5.49 20.19 -0.41
N PRO A 3 6.69 20.01 -1.00
CA PRO A 3 7.32 18.69 -1.17
C PRO A 3 7.33 17.83 0.10
N SER A 4 7.60 18.46 1.25
CA SER A 4 7.59 17.81 2.56
C SER A 4 6.21 17.29 2.96
N ASP A 5 5.15 18.07 2.73
CA ASP A 5 3.78 17.69 3.07
C ASP A 5 3.33 16.49 2.23
N ARG A 6 3.70 16.49 0.95
CA ARG A 6 3.34 15.40 0.02
C ARG A 6 4.00 14.09 0.42
N ILE A 7 5.24 14.13 0.88
CA ILE A 7 5.97 12.95 1.35
C ILE A 7 5.41 12.44 2.67
N GLN A 8 5.05 13.35 3.58
CA GLN A 8 4.39 12.97 4.82
C GLN A 8 3.06 12.26 4.54
N GLU A 9 2.25 12.79 3.62
CA GLU A 9 0.99 12.17 3.20
C GLU A 9 1.19 10.73 2.68
N VAL A 10 2.18 10.53 1.81
CA VAL A 10 2.53 9.20 1.28
C VAL A 10 2.99 8.27 2.40
N SER A 11 3.81 8.76 3.33
CA SER A 11 4.28 7.98 4.48
C SER A 11 3.13 7.53 5.37
N ASP A 12 2.21 8.45 5.71
CA ASP A 12 1.06 8.20 6.56
C ASP A 12 0.09 7.21 5.90
N LYS A 13 -0.23 7.41 4.62
CA LYS A 13 -1.07 6.48 3.86
C LYS A 13 -0.44 5.10 3.74
N ASN A 14 0.87 5.01 3.49
CA ASN A 14 1.57 3.72 3.42
C ASN A 14 1.53 2.98 4.77
N ALA A 15 1.74 3.70 5.88
CA ALA A 15 1.58 3.13 7.22
C ALA A 15 0.14 2.64 7.48
N GLY A 16 -0.85 3.42 7.06
CA GLY A 16 -2.27 3.05 7.12
C GLY A 16 -2.58 1.79 6.31
N LEU A 17 -2.07 1.69 5.09
CA LEU A 17 -2.24 0.53 4.22
C LEU A 17 -1.62 -0.73 4.84
N ILE A 18 -0.41 -0.64 5.39
CA ILE A 18 0.25 -1.76 6.06
C ILE A 18 -0.59 -2.26 7.25
N ALA A 19 -1.09 -1.33 8.08
CA ALA A 19 -1.94 -1.66 9.20
C ALA A 19 -3.25 -2.32 8.75
N PHE A 20 -3.87 -1.80 7.68
CA PHE A 20 -5.10 -2.36 7.12
C PHE A 20 -4.89 -3.76 6.54
N ILE A 21 -3.82 -3.97 5.76
CA ILE A 21 -3.42 -5.28 5.25
C ILE A 21 -3.26 -6.28 6.39
N HIS A 22 -2.58 -5.89 7.47
CA HIS A 22 -2.38 -6.75 8.63
C HIS A 22 -3.71 -7.11 9.31
N LYS A 23 -4.60 -6.12 9.52
CA LYS A 23 -5.95 -6.34 10.07
C LYS A 23 -6.74 -7.37 9.24
N VAL A 24 -6.76 -7.21 7.92
CA VAL A 24 -7.47 -8.11 7.00
C VAL A 24 -6.88 -9.53 7.01
N LYS A 25 -5.54 -9.65 7.00
CA LYS A 25 -4.87 -10.96 7.09
C LYS A 25 -5.18 -11.68 8.40
N LEU A 26 -5.20 -10.95 9.53
CA LEU A 26 -5.61 -11.51 10.82
C LEU A 26 -7.08 -11.94 10.81
N ALA A 27 -7.98 -11.10 10.28
CA ALA A 27 -9.40 -11.42 10.17
C ALA A 27 -9.62 -12.70 9.33
N ALA A 28 -8.97 -12.80 8.16
CA ALA A 28 -9.03 -13.99 7.31
C ALA A 28 -8.51 -15.26 8.02
N GLY A 29 -7.46 -15.14 8.83
CA GLY A 29 -6.91 -16.24 9.63
C GLY A 29 -7.83 -16.69 10.77
N SER A 30 -8.62 -15.76 11.34
CA SER A 30 -9.55 -16.02 12.43
C SER A 30 -10.98 -16.36 11.99
N GLU A 31 -11.28 -16.25 10.69
CA GLU A 31 -12.61 -16.48 10.13
C GLU A 31 -13.06 -17.93 10.31
N LYS A 32 -14.28 -18.11 10.82
CA LYS A 32 -14.91 -19.41 11.08
C LYS A 32 -15.69 -19.92 9.87
N ASP A 33 -16.26 -19.00 9.09
CA ASP A 33 -16.92 -19.30 7.84
C ASP A 33 -15.87 -19.70 6.78
N LYS A 34 -15.85 -20.99 6.43
CA LYS A 34 -14.84 -21.55 5.52
C LYS A 34 -14.93 -21.00 4.11
N ASP A 35 -16.11 -20.57 3.67
CA ASP A 35 -16.30 -20.02 2.34
C ASP A 35 -15.77 -18.58 2.30
N LYS A 36 -16.07 -17.76 3.31
CA LYS A 36 -15.49 -16.42 3.47
C LYS A 36 -13.98 -16.46 3.62
N GLN A 37 -13.48 -17.35 4.48
CA GLN A 37 -12.04 -17.55 4.69
C GLN A 37 -11.34 -17.88 3.37
N ARG A 38 -11.89 -18.84 2.60
CA ARG A 38 -11.30 -19.25 1.33
C ARG A 38 -11.35 -18.13 0.28
N ALA A 39 -12.47 -17.41 0.18
CA ALA A 39 -12.61 -16.30 -0.76
C ALA A 39 -11.65 -15.15 -0.45
N ALA A 40 -11.57 -14.75 0.82
CA ALA A 40 -10.64 -13.72 1.27
C ALA A 40 -9.18 -14.14 1.07
N GLN A 41 -8.82 -15.37 1.43
CA GLN A 41 -7.45 -15.88 1.27
C GLN A 41 -7.04 -15.97 -0.21
N ALA A 42 -7.94 -16.42 -1.09
CA ALA A 42 -7.68 -16.44 -2.52
C ALA A 42 -7.40 -15.04 -3.06
N LYS A 43 -8.18 -14.04 -2.61
CA LYS A 43 -7.98 -12.64 -3.00
C LYS A 43 -6.67 -12.08 -2.45
N ILE A 44 -6.37 -12.30 -1.17
CA ILE A 44 -5.08 -11.93 -0.55
C ILE A 44 -3.91 -12.49 -1.36
N ASN A 45 -3.96 -13.78 -1.70
CA ASN A 45 -2.89 -14.43 -2.48
C ASN A 45 -2.77 -13.82 -3.88
N SER A 46 -3.88 -13.51 -4.54
CA SER A 46 -3.88 -12.87 -5.87
C SER A 46 -3.36 -11.44 -5.86
N THR A 47 -3.42 -10.76 -4.72
CA THR A 47 -3.00 -9.36 -4.56
C THR A 47 -1.59 -9.24 -3.96
N GLN A 48 -0.98 -10.34 -3.51
CA GLN A 48 0.33 -10.28 -2.83
C GLN A 48 1.43 -9.68 -3.73
N SER A 49 1.41 -9.92 -5.03
CA SER A 49 2.35 -9.30 -5.96
C SER A 49 2.23 -7.76 -5.99
N ALA A 50 1.01 -7.23 -5.99
CA ALA A 50 0.77 -5.79 -5.96
C ALA A 50 1.20 -5.18 -4.61
N VAL A 51 1.03 -5.91 -3.50
CA VAL A 51 1.56 -5.50 -2.19
C VAL A 51 3.08 -5.38 -2.22
N ASP A 52 3.75 -6.38 -2.80
CA ASP A 52 5.21 -6.42 -2.88
C ASP A 52 5.74 -5.31 -3.82
N GLU A 53 5.05 -5.03 -4.91
CA GLU A 53 5.34 -3.91 -5.81
C GLU A 53 5.16 -2.56 -5.09
N CYS A 54 4.06 -2.37 -4.37
CA CYS A 54 3.80 -1.14 -3.61
C CYS A 54 4.91 -0.86 -2.60
N ALA A 55 5.36 -1.89 -1.87
CA ALA A 55 6.45 -1.80 -0.90
C ALA A 55 7.79 -1.42 -1.55
N GLN A 56 8.07 -1.95 -2.74
CA GLN A 56 9.26 -1.59 -3.51
C GLN A 56 9.22 -0.14 -3.99
N ILE A 57 8.08 0.32 -4.52
CA ILE A 57 7.92 1.71 -4.97
C ILE A 57 8.03 2.66 -3.77
N ALA A 58 7.40 2.37 -2.63
CA ALA A 58 7.50 3.18 -1.42
C ALA A 58 8.97 3.33 -0.95
N SER A 59 9.73 2.23 -0.98
CA SER A 59 11.15 2.23 -0.63
C SER A 59 11.99 3.07 -1.61
N ARG A 60 11.69 2.99 -2.92
CA ARG A 60 12.33 3.82 -3.95
C ARG A 60 12.00 5.30 -3.78
N ALA A 61 10.73 5.64 -3.49
CA ALA A 61 10.28 7.01 -3.27
C ALA A 61 11.00 7.65 -2.08
N GLY A 62 11.15 6.91 -0.96
CA GLY A 62 11.92 7.38 0.20
C GLY A 62 13.40 7.63 -0.13
N ARG A 63 14.03 6.76 -0.94
CA ARG A 63 15.42 6.96 -1.38
C ARG A 63 15.57 8.21 -2.26
N ILE A 64 14.75 8.36 -3.30
CA ILE A 64 14.83 9.52 -4.20
C ILE A 64 14.50 10.81 -3.46
N PHE A 65 13.57 10.78 -2.49
CA PHE A 65 13.31 11.95 -1.66
C PHE A 65 14.54 12.38 -0.84
N ASN A 66 15.28 11.43 -0.27
CA ASN A 66 16.54 11.75 0.44
C ASN A 66 17.59 12.32 -0.54
N GLU A 67 17.65 11.83 -1.77
CA GLU A 67 18.52 12.38 -2.82
C GLU A 67 18.10 13.81 -3.21
N TYR A 68 16.80 14.09 -3.31
CA TYR A 68 16.25 15.44 -3.52
C TYR A 68 16.61 16.40 -2.39
N MET A 69 16.43 15.97 -1.12
CA MET A 69 16.83 16.76 0.05
C MET A 69 18.34 17.03 0.08
N GLY A 70 19.14 16.12 -0.47
CA GLY A 70 20.58 16.27 -0.65
C GLY A 70 21.01 17.04 -1.91
N GLY A 71 20.06 17.56 -2.71
CA GLY A 71 20.32 18.30 -3.95
C GLY A 71 20.84 17.45 -5.11
N LYS A 72 20.69 16.13 -5.04
CA LYS A 72 21.17 15.16 -6.07
C LYS A 72 20.10 14.79 -7.08
N GLU A 73 18.84 15.04 -6.75
CA GLU A 73 17.68 14.74 -7.58
C GLU A 73 16.73 15.93 -7.63
N ASN A 74 15.84 15.93 -8.63
CA ASN A 74 14.82 16.96 -8.77
C ASN A 74 13.47 16.48 -8.23
N TRP A 75 12.59 17.44 -7.92
CA TRP A 75 11.25 17.13 -7.42
C TRP A 75 10.40 16.32 -8.41
N SER A 76 10.57 16.53 -9.72
CA SER A 76 9.83 15.77 -10.74
C SER A 76 10.11 14.26 -10.70
N SER A 77 11.35 13.84 -10.41
CA SER A 77 11.70 12.42 -10.21
C SER A 77 10.98 11.84 -8.99
N VAL A 78 10.89 12.61 -7.90
CA VAL A 78 10.14 12.22 -6.69
C VAL A 78 8.65 12.10 -7.00
N GLU A 79 8.07 13.07 -7.69
CA GLU A 79 6.65 13.14 -8.02
C GLU A 79 6.19 12.00 -8.94
N ALA A 80 7.04 11.59 -9.89
CA ALA A 80 6.80 10.42 -10.73
C ALA A 80 6.67 9.14 -9.88
N LEU A 81 7.59 8.93 -8.93
CA LEU A 81 7.53 7.78 -8.03
C LEU A 81 6.35 7.82 -7.07
N ILE A 82 5.98 9.01 -6.58
CA ILE A 82 4.76 9.18 -5.77
C ILE A 82 3.53 8.79 -6.59
N SER A 83 3.46 9.17 -7.86
CA SER A 83 2.33 8.83 -8.74
C SER A 83 2.26 7.33 -9.03
N GLU A 84 3.41 6.68 -9.25
CA GLU A 84 3.50 5.21 -9.36
C GLU A 84 3.01 4.55 -8.06
N TRP A 85 3.44 5.07 -6.90
CA TRP A 85 3.04 4.56 -5.59
C TRP A 85 1.54 4.72 -5.35
N GLU A 86 0.95 5.87 -5.69
CA GLU A 86 -0.50 6.12 -5.53
C GLU A 86 -1.34 5.17 -6.38
N THR A 87 -0.89 4.86 -7.60
CA THR A 87 -1.55 3.89 -8.46
C THR A 87 -1.54 2.50 -7.82
N CYS A 88 -0.38 2.07 -7.34
CA CYS A 88 -0.22 0.78 -6.68
C CYS A 88 -0.99 0.72 -5.34
N TYR A 89 -0.96 1.80 -4.56
CA TYR A 89 -1.72 1.97 -3.33
C TYR A 89 -3.22 1.74 -3.57
N ASN A 90 -3.80 2.38 -4.58
CA ASN A 90 -5.23 2.28 -4.86
C ASN A 90 -5.64 0.85 -5.28
N GLU A 91 -4.78 0.16 -6.02
CA GLU A 91 -5.03 -1.24 -6.39
C GLU A 91 -5.06 -2.14 -5.15
N VAL A 92 -4.06 -2.02 -4.29
CA VAL A 92 -3.96 -2.81 -3.06
C VAL A 92 -5.11 -2.46 -2.11
N ASP A 93 -5.38 -1.17 -1.89
CA ASP A 93 -6.46 -0.71 -1.03
C ASP A 93 -7.83 -1.24 -1.48
N THR A 94 -8.13 -1.16 -2.78
CA THR A 94 -9.37 -1.69 -3.36
C THR A 94 -9.50 -3.20 -3.15
N ALA A 95 -8.42 -3.94 -3.36
CA ALA A 95 -8.41 -5.38 -3.17
C ALA A 95 -8.61 -5.77 -1.70
N TYR A 96 -7.95 -5.06 -0.77
CA TYR A 96 -8.08 -5.33 0.66
C TYR A 96 -9.42 -4.84 1.22
N CYS A 97 -10.02 -3.77 0.67
CA CYS A 97 -11.41 -3.40 0.93
C CYS A 97 -12.38 -4.52 0.50
N THR A 98 -12.12 -5.17 -0.63
CA THR A 98 -12.91 -6.33 -1.08
C THR A 98 -12.79 -7.48 -0.08
N CYS A 99 -11.59 -7.79 0.39
CA CYS A 99 -11.38 -8.79 1.43
C CYS A 99 -12.09 -8.43 2.74
N ALA A 100 -12.02 -7.17 3.17
CA ALA A 100 -12.71 -6.68 4.36
C ALA A 100 -14.24 -6.83 4.24
N ASN A 101 -14.81 -6.54 3.07
CA ASN A 101 -16.23 -6.76 2.79
C ASN A 101 -16.64 -8.23 2.86
N ILE A 102 -15.81 -9.15 2.34
CA ILE A 102 -16.05 -10.60 2.43
C ILE A 102 -16.11 -11.04 3.91
N LEU A 103 -15.18 -10.53 4.72
CA LEU A 103 -14.99 -10.89 6.12
C LEU A 103 -15.93 -10.11 7.08
N GLY A 104 -16.51 -8.99 6.64
CA GLY A 104 -17.36 -8.13 7.46
C GLY A 104 -16.61 -7.30 8.52
N VAL A 105 -15.44 -6.73 8.16
CA VAL A 105 -14.51 -6.00 9.06
C VAL A 105 -14.26 -4.55 8.68
#